data_AF-A0A3B9ZYW1-F1
#
_entry.id   AF-A0A3B9ZYW1-F1
#
_cell.length_a   1.000
_cell.length_b   1.000
_cell.length_c   1.000
_cell.angle_alpha   90.00
_cell.angle_beta   90.00
_cell.angle_gamma   90.00
#
_symmetry.space_group_name_H-M   'P 1'
#
loop_
_entity.id
_entity.type
_entity.pdbx_description
1 polymer ?
#
loop_
_entity_poly.entity_id
_entity_poly.type
_entity_poly.pdbx_seq_one_letter_code
_entity_poly.pdbx_strand_id
1 'polypeptide(L)'
;MRGLLFFIFFLPLSGTARAYRYDERLGAALAVDFEKTIKTLPHGVEIYARLASAGIKNSQRRVLLRSDNGPWLAYFSCQENAIYFNSRFIAGFFGVRAKGYKDREMIEIMLKSSKARAEFVKRADSVYLHELVHALQSYLYPEYSVSTADSARETAIKGKGTGKVNAAPSPNFISTFSISLPVISGQTDATLAVASGSEGAVSAIPLEFEYEAYFTEDLYTHEKMKRSPKLLKAVISGAYYDLYTENALGSYLTLSLDPAAYRERIRKKYEDEVGGYLGFEEAEIYKKNSVQDAKILSYASGRLGDYIGETAALALLQLEKAAYSRYLEDFYLKRWPPFSAEALLFIGSAALEVKNYPLALDCLAVADENAVKSGLPLDEQLSLKTKGALAILEAADFIRDRAKNMSLEILSQHLKAVEKACLKTSRPFPTRLLALREKNYPKAAVWYSKKAGLEKDSDKAEYYSENFNYFSSAMNGAGLAR
;
A
#
# COMPACT_ATOMS: atom_id res chain seq x y z
N MET A 1 14.26 -21.42 -65.48
CA MET A 1 14.39 -22.16 -64.21
C MET A 1 13.86 -21.29 -63.07
N ARG A 2 13.13 -21.92 -62.16
CA ARG A 2 12.26 -21.34 -61.12
C ARG A 2 13.09 -20.72 -59.98
N GLY A 3 12.88 -19.46 -59.67
CA GLY A 3 13.36 -18.80 -58.45
C GLY A 3 12.17 -18.19 -57.70
N LEU A 4 11.45 -19.03 -56.96
CA LEU A 4 10.28 -18.63 -56.17
C LEU A 4 10.76 -18.00 -54.85
N LEU A 5 10.75 -16.67 -54.80
CA LEU A 5 11.00 -15.87 -53.59
C LEU A 5 9.88 -16.12 -52.56
N PHE A 6 10.18 -16.94 -51.56
CA PHE A 6 9.36 -17.15 -50.37
C PHE A 6 9.53 -15.96 -49.42
N PHE A 7 8.78 -14.87 -49.66
CA PHE A 7 8.57 -13.82 -48.65
C PHE A 7 7.60 -14.36 -47.59
N ILE A 8 8.13 -15.08 -46.60
CA ILE A 8 7.38 -15.42 -45.39
C ILE A 8 7.12 -14.11 -44.66
N PHE A 9 5.86 -13.66 -44.70
CA PHE A 9 5.30 -12.66 -43.79
C PHE A 9 5.47 -13.15 -42.34
N PHE A 10 6.62 -12.88 -41.73
CA PHE A 10 6.75 -12.82 -40.29
C PHE A 10 6.06 -11.52 -39.84
N LEU A 11 4.72 -11.53 -39.82
CA LEU A 11 3.98 -10.60 -38.97
C LEU A 11 4.44 -10.91 -37.54
N PRO A 12 5.15 -10.00 -36.87
CA PRO A 12 5.44 -10.20 -35.47
C PRO A 12 4.09 -10.31 -34.76
N LEU A 13 3.82 -11.49 -34.20
CA LEU A 13 2.80 -11.73 -33.18
C LEU A 13 3.17 -10.90 -31.95
N SER A 14 3.13 -9.58 -32.10
CA SER A 14 3.10 -8.64 -30.99
C SER A 14 1.80 -8.97 -30.27
N GLY A 15 1.97 -9.54 -29.07
CA GLY A 15 0.94 -10.21 -28.31
C GLY A 15 -0.13 -9.26 -27.84
N THR A 16 -1.02 -8.86 -28.75
CA THR A 16 -2.32 -8.30 -28.37
C THR A 16 -2.98 -9.31 -27.44
N ALA A 17 -3.14 -8.92 -26.17
CA ALA A 17 -3.78 -9.75 -25.17
C ALA A 17 -5.10 -10.26 -25.76
N ARG A 18 -5.23 -11.58 -25.91
CA ARG A 18 -6.34 -12.19 -26.63
C ARG A 18 -7.65 -11.76 -25.97
N ALA A 19 -8.42 -10.91 -26.64
CA ALA A 19 -9.72 -10.47 -26.14
C ALA A 19 -10.64 -11.70 -25.98
N TYR A 20 -11.19 -11.88 -24.79
CA TYR A 20 -12.20 -12.90 -24.53
C TYR A 20 -13.57 -12.40 -24.99
N ARG A 21 -14.42 -13.33 -25.43
CA ARG A 21 -15.76 -13.07 -26.00
C ARG A 21 -16.64 -12.13 -25.17
N TYR A 22 -16.44 -12.07 -23.85
CA TYR A 22 -17.29 -11.35 -22.91
C TYR A 22 -16.60 -10.21 -22.17
N ASP A 23 -15.37 -9.84 -22.56
CA ASP A 23 -14.62 -8.78 -21.89
C ASP A 23 -15.37 -7.45 -21.89
N GLU A 24 -15.80 -6.95 -23.05
CA GLU A 24 -16.49 -5.65 -23.15
C GLU A 24 -17.76 -5.61 -22.31
N ARG A 25 -18.55 -6.69 -22.35
CA ARG A 25 -19.84 -6.76 -21.62
C ARG A 25 -19.63 -6.81 -20.11
N LEU A 26 -18.68 -7.62 -19.64
CA LEU A 26 -18.37 -7.69 -18.22
C LEU A 26 -17.70 -6.40 -17.74
N GLY A 27 -16.74 -5.88 -18.51
CA GLY A 27 -16.00 -4.65 -18.18
C GLY A 27 -16.93 -3.45 -18.03
N ALA A 28 -17.86 -3.27 -18.97
CA ALA A 28 -18.89 -2.22 -18.86
C ALA A 28 -19.78 -2.39 -17.61
N ALA A 29 -20.21 -3.63 -17.32
CA ALA A 29 -21.01 -3.90 -16.13
C ALA A 29 -20.23 -3.62 -14.83
N LEU A 30 -18.96 -4.03 -14.76
CA LEU A 30 -18.09 -3.77 -13.62
C LEU A 30 -17.83 -2.27 -13.44
N ALA A 31 -17.53 -1.54 -14.52
CA ALA A 31 -17.30 -0.10 -14.45
C ALA A 31 -18.50 0.65 -13.85
N VAL A 32 -19.72 0.31 -14.30
CA VAL A 32 -20.97 0.88 -13.75
C VAL A 32 -21.18 0.49 -12.29
N ASP A 33 -20.97 -0.78 -11.94
CA ASP A 33 -21.18 -1.27 -10.57
C ASP A 33 -20.16 -0.64 -9.59
N PHE A 34 -18.89 -0.50 -9.99
CA PHE A 34 -17.86 0.19 -9.22
C PHE A 34 -18.15 1.68 -9.08
N GLU A 35 -18.46 2.37 -10.17
CA GLU A 35 -18.79 3.79 -10.14
C GLU A 35 -19.95 4.08 -9.19
N LYS A 36 -21.02 3.28 -9.31
CA LYS A 36 -22.18 3.37 -8.42
C LYS A 36 -21.79 3.20 -6.96
N THR A 37 -20.90 2.24 -6.65
CA THR A 37 -20.48 1.93 -5.28
C THR A 37 -19.59 3.04 -4.71
N ILE A 38 -18.57 3.46 -5.47
CA ILE A 38 -17.58 4.44 -5.06
C ILE A 38 -18.19 5.82 -4.88
N LYS A 39 -19.04 6.26 -5.83
CA LYS A 39 -19.73 7.57 -5.76
C LYS A 39 -20.70 7.70 -4.58
N THR A 40 -20.96 6.62 -3.84
CA THR A 40 -21.71 6.77 -2.58
C THR A 40 -20.92 7.54 -1.52
N LEU A 41 -19.59 7.62 -1.61
CA LEU A 41 -18.71 8.24 -0.61
C LEU A 41 -18.09 9.54 -1.13
N PRO A 42 -17.79 10.54 -0.26
CA PRO A 42 -17.29 11.86 -0.68
C PRO A 42 -16.03 11.80 -1.57
N HIS A 43 -15.00 11.07 -1.15
CA HIS A 43 -13.76 10.91 -1.92
C HIS A 43 -13.99 10.18 -3.26
N GLY A 44 -14.99 9.30 -3.31
CA GLY A 44 -15.43 8.67 -4.55
C GLY A 44 -16.07 9.68 -5.52
N VAL A 45 -16.87 10.63 -5.01
CA VAL A 45 -17.41 11.71 -5.85
C VAL A 45 -16.30 12.62 -6.36
N GLU A 46 -15.36 13.00 -5.50
CA GLU A 46 -14.19 13.83 -5.84
C GLU A 46 -13.37 13.20 -6.98
N ILE A 47 -12.99 11.92 -6.86
CA ILE A 47 -12.16 11.27 -7.88
C ILE A 47 -12.88 11.19 -9.23
N TYR A 48 -14.17 10.84 -9.25
CA TYR A 48 -14.92 10.79 -10.51
C TYR A 48 -15.13 12.17 -11.13
N ALA A 49 -15.23 13.24 -10.34
CA ALA A 49 -15.27 14.61 -10.86
C ALA A 49 -13.94 15.01 -11.51
N ARG A 50 -12.80 14.66 -10.88
CA ARG A 50 -11.46 14.87 -11.45
C ARG A 50 -11.28 14.09 -12.76
N LEU A 51 -11.70 12.82 -12.77
CA LEU A 51 -11.68 11.95 -13.95
C LEU A 51 -12.51 12.51 -15.11
N ALA A 52 -13.73 12.97 -14.85
CA ALA A 52 -14.58 13.60 -15.87
C ALA A 52 -13.94 14.87 -16.47
N SER A 53 -13.21 15.63 -15.64
CA SER A 53 -12.51 16.85 -16.07
C SER A 53 -11.23 16.56 -16.86
N ALA A 54 -10.67 15.35 -16.75
CA ALA A 54 -9.42 14.95 -17.41
C ALA A 54 -9.61 14.51 -18.89
N GLY A 55 -10.83 14.54 -19.43
CA GLY A 55 -11.12 14.37 -20.86
C GLY A 55 -11.78 13.04 -21.25
N ILE A 56 -12.18 12.91 -22.52
CA ILE A 56 -13.05 11.81 -23.00
C ILE A 56 -12.38 10.44 -22.90
N LYS A 57 -11.07 10.35 -23.17
CA LYS A 57 -10.33 9.07 -23.09
C LYS A 57 -10.47 8.41 -21.72
N ASN A 58 -10.52 9.22 -20.67
CA ASN A 58 -10.71 8.79 -19.29
C ASN A 58 -12.05 8.05 -19.09
N SER A 59 -13.12 8.49 -19.76
CA SER A 59 -14.43 7.84 -19.70
C SER A 59 -14.51 6.51 -20.46
N GLN A 60 -13.54 6.21 -21.33
CA GLN A 60 -13.51 5.00 -22.16
C GLN A 60 -12.70 3.86 -21.55
N ARG A 61 -12.33 3.96 -20.27
CA ARG A 61 -11.56 2.93 -19.59
C ARG A 61 -12.26 1.58 -19.60
N ARG A 62 -11.48 0.53 -19.84
CA ARG A 62 -11.95 -0.85 -19.78
C ARG A 62 -11.64 -1.46 -18.42
N VAL A 63 -12.43 -2.45 -18.01
CA VAL A 63 -12.16 -3.26 -16.81
C VAL A 63 -12.07 -4.71 -17.25
N LEU A 64 -10.91 -5.33 -17.02
CA LEU A 64 -10.58 -6.64 -17.56
C LEU A 64 -10.15 -7.59 -16.44
N LEU A 65 -10.44 -8.89 -16.61
CA LEU A 65 -10.00 -9.95 -15.70
C LEU A 65 -8.94 -10.79 -16.39
N ARG A 66 -7.72 -10.84 -15.84
CA ARG A 66 -6.61 -11.63 -16.40
C ARG A 66 -5.82 -12.32 -15.31
N SER A 67 -5.38 -13.54 -15.57
CA SER A 67 -4.45 -14.22 -14.67
C SER A 67 -3.07 -13.57 -14.81
N ASP A 68 -2.47 -13.20 -13.69
CA ASP A 68 -1.12 -12.68 -13.67
C ASP A 68 -0.28 -13.32 -12.53
N ASN A 69 1.01 -13.54 -12.78
CA ASN A 69 1.91 -14.19 -11.84
C ASN A 69 2.43 -13.26 -10.73
N GLY A 70 2.33 -11.96 -10.93
CA GLY A 70 2.71 -10.91 -10.00
C GLY A 70 1.86 -10.87 -8.73
N PRO A 71 2.36 -10.16 -7.71
CA PRO A 71 1.73 -10.08 -6.39
C PRO A 71 0.54 -9.11 -6.31
N TRP A 72 0.21 -8.38 -7.37
CA TRP A 72 -0.80 -7.33 -7.34
C TRP A 72 -2.23 -7.84 -7.55
N LEU A 73 -3.17 -7.22 -6.85
CA LEU A 73 -4.61 -7.50 -6.94
C LEU A 73 -5.22 -6.93 -8.22
N ALA A 74 -4.78 -5.74 -8.59
CA ALA A 74 -5.11 -5.05 -9.84
C ALA A 74 -3.90 -4.23 -10.32
N TYR A 75 -3.99 -3.70 -11.53
CA TYR A 75 -3.09 -2.68 -12.06
C TYR A 75 -3.78 -1.92 -13.21
N PHE A 76 -3.38 -0.68 -13.45
CA PHE A 76 -3.77 0.10 -14.63
C PHE A 76 -2.71 0.00 -15.72
N SER A 77 -3.12 -0.33 -16.95
CA SER A 77 -2.28 -0.19 -18.15
C SER A 77 -2.70 1.06 -18.90
N CYS A 78 -1.77 2.01 -19.04
CA CYS A 78 -2.01 3.22 -19.80
C CYS A 78 -2.12 2.95 -21.31
N GLN A 79 -1.28 2.06 -21.85
CA GLN A 79 -1.28 1.70 -23.26
C GLN A 79 -2.64 1.18 -23.72
N GLU A 80 -3.26 0.34 -22.89
CA GLU A 80 -4.57 -0.24 -23.18
C GLU A 80 -5.74 0.55 -22.60
N ASN A 81 -5.45 1.60 -21.82
CA ASN A 81 -6.42 2.37 -21.05
C ASN A 81 -7.38 1.44 -20.27
N ALA A 82 -6.82 0.46 -19.56
CA ALA A 82 -7.56 -0.64 -18.95
C ALA A 82 -7.09 -0.92 -17.53
N ILE A 83 -8.06 -1.13 -16.63
CA ILE A 83 -7.82 -1.63 -15.28
C ILE A 83 -7.95 -3.15 -15.30
N TYR A 84 -6.90 -3.83 -14.92
CA TYR A 84 -6.79 -5.27 -14.92
C TYR A 84 -6.88 -5.81 -13.50
N PHE A 85 -7.90 -6.61 -13.20
CA PHE A 85 -7.93 -7.39 -11.97
C PHE A 85 -7.32 -8.78 -12.19
N ASN A 86 -6.49 -9.20 -11.24
CA ASN A 86 -5.84 -10.49 -11.30
C ASN A 86 -6.80 -11.62 -10.93
N SER A 87 -7.20 -12.41 -11.94
CA SER A 87 -8.21 -13.47 -11.80
C SER A 87 -7.81 -14.56 -10.81
N ARG A 88 -6.52 -14.77 -10.56
CA ARG A 88 -6.02 -15.74 -9.55
C ARG A 88 -6.39 -15.34 -8.13
N PHE A 89 -6.45 -14.04 -7.84
CA PHE A 89 -6.87 -13.52 -6.55
C PHE A 89 -8.40 -13.51 -6.43
N ILE A 90 -9.13 -13.20 -7.51
CA ILE A 90 -10.59 -13.33 -7.56
C ILE A 90 -11.02 -14.79 -7.30
N ALA A 91 -10.36 -15.76 -7.94
CA ALA A 91 -10.64 -17.17 -7.71
C ALA A 91 -10.34 -17.59 -6.26
N GLY A 92 -9.30 -17.02 -5.64
CA GLY A 92 -8.99 -17.20 -4.22
C GLY A 92 -10.07 -16.62 -3.32
N PHE A 93 -10.50 -15.38 -3.59
CA PHE A 93 -11.56 -14.67 -2.86
C PHE A 93 -12.88 -15.45 -2.83
N PHE A 94 -13.30 -16.03 -3.96
CA PHE A 94 -14.51 -16.86 -4.01
C PHE A 94 -14.30 -18.31 -3.55
N GLY A 95 -13.11 -18.70 -3.09
CA GLY A 95 -12.82 -20.07 -2.66
C GLY A 95 -12.87 -21.10 -3.80
N VAL A 96 -12.69 -20.66 -5.05
CA VAL A 96 -12.78 -21.52 -6.25
C VAL A 96 -11.42 -21.78 -6.90
N ARG A 97 -10.30 -21.34 -6.29
CA ARG A 97 -8.95 -21.57 -6.82
C ARG A 97 -8.67 -23.06 -7.10
N ALA A 98 -9.10 -23.97 -6.23
CA ALA A 98 -8.92 -25.41 -6.40
C ALA A 98 -9.64 -25.99 -7.64
N LYS A 99 -10.63 -25.27 -8.18
CA LYS A 99 -11.34 -25.67 -9.40
C LYS A 99 -10.56 -25.36 -10.68
N GLY A 100 -9.48 -24.58 -10.59
CA GLY A 100 -8.63 -24.26 -11.74
C GLY A 100 -9.31 -23.44 -12.83
N TYR A 101 -10.32 -22.63 -12.48
CA TYR A 101 -11.02 -21.80 -13.45
C TYR A 101 -10.07 -20.87 -14.20
N LYS A 102 -10.18 -20.89 -15.53
CA LYS A 102 -9.45 -20.01 -16.43
C LYS A 102 -10.14 -18.64 -16.50
N ASP A 103 -9.42 -17.62 -16.96
CA ASP A 103 -9.94 -16.26 -17.12
C ASP A 103 -11.28 -16.21 -17.86
N ARG A 104 -11.38 -16.93 -18.99
CA ARG A 104 -12.61 -17.02 -19.79
C ARG A 104 -13.81 -17.50 -18.95
N GLU A 105 -13.62 -18.50 -18.11
CA GLU A 105 -14.67 -19.09 -17.27
C GLU A 105 -15.06 -18.13 -16.15
N MET A 106 -14.07 -17.51 -15.51
CA MET A 106 -14.29 -16.47 -14.49
C MET A 106 -15.09 -15.29 -15.05
N ILE A 107 -14.74 -14.81 -16.24
CA ILE A 107 -15.45 -13.73 -16.94
C ILE A 107 -16.91 -14.13 -17.20
N GLU A 108 -17.14 -15.35 -17.71
CA GLU A 108 -18.48 -15.84 -18.00
C GLU A 108 -19.34 -15.99 -16.73
N ILE A 109 -18.75 -16.49 -15.63
CA ILE A 109 -19.42 -16.61 -14.33
C ILE A 109 -19.77 -15.22 -13.77
N MET A 110 -18.83 -14.29 -13.76
CA MET A 110 -19.02 -12.93 -13.23
C MET A 110 -20.03 -12.13 -14.05
N LEU A 111 -20.11 -12.37 -15.36
CA LEU A 111 -21.12 -11.75 -16.22
C LEU A 111 -22.52 -12.30 -15.90
N LYS A 112 -22.66 -13.63 -15.80
CA LYS A 112 -23.95 -14.30 -15.56
C LYS A 112 -24.47 -14.14 -14.14
N SER A 113 -23.60 -13.99 -13.15
CA SER A 113 -23.97 -13.89 -11.73
C SER A 113 -23.83 -12.45 -11.22
N SER A 114 -24.93 -11.70 -11.22
CA SER A 114 -24.97 -10.36 -10.62
C SER A 114 -24.63 -10.36 -9.14
N LYS A 115 -24.98 -11.43 -8.41
CA LYS A 115 -24.64 -11.59 -6.99
C LYS A 115 -23.12 -11.73 -6.77
N ALA A 116 -22.45 -12.56 -7.56
CA ALA A 116 -20.99 -12.70 -7.47
C ALA A 116 -20.30 -11.37 -7.82
N ARG A 117 -20.76 -10.71 -8.89
CA ARG A 117 -20.24 -9.41 -9.29
C ARG A 117 -20.43 -8.33 -8.22
N ALA A 118 -21.61 -8.24 -7.62
CA ALA A 118 -21.88 -7.28 -6.55
C ALA A 118 -21.01 -7.54 -5.31
N GLU A 119 -20.80 -8.80 -4.90
CA GLU A 119 -19.93 -9.11 -3.77
C GLU A 119 -18.46 -8.80 -4.09
N PHE A 120 -17.99 -9.08 -5.31
CA PHE A 120 -16.64 -8.69 -5.73
C PHE A 120 -16.46 -7.17 -5.71
N VAL A 121 -17.37 -6.42 -6.33
CA VAL A 121 -17.33 -4.94 -6.37
C VAL A 121 -17.31 -4.35 -4.96
N LYS A 122 -18.13 -4.88 -4.05
CA LYS A 122 -18.18 -4.44 -2.65
C LYS A 122 -16.84 -4.59 -1.91
N ARG A 123 -16.01 -5.57 -2.28
CA ARG A 123 -14.72 -5.84 -1.61
C ARG A 123 -13.55 -5.19 -2.32
N ALA A 124 -13.57 -5.17 -3.65
CA ALA A 124 -12.48 -4.68 -4.48
C ALA A 124 -12.58 -3.20 -4.88
N ASP A 125 -13.57 -2.45 -4.39
CA ASP A 125 -13.78 -1.03 -4.69
C ASP A 125 -12.62 -0.12 -4.27
N SER A 126 -11.99 -0.34 -3.10
CA SER A 126 -10.79 0.41 -2.69
C SER A 126 -9.64 0.20 -3.68
N VAL A 127 -9.39 -1.05 -4.07
CA VAL A 127 -8.37 -1.40 -5.08
C VAL A 127 -8.74 -0.82 -6.45
N TYR A 128 -10.01 -0.86 -6.86
CA TYR A 128 -10.43 -0.22 -8.10
C TYR A 128 -10.17 1.28 -8.08
N LEU A 129 -10.46 1.94 -6.96
CA LEU A 129 -10.24 3.37 -6.78
C LEU A 129 -8.76 3.71 -6.84
N HIS A 130 -7.88 2.88 -6.27
CA HIS A 130 -6.43 3.01 -6.42
C HIS A 130 -6.03 3.07 -7.90
N GLU A 131 -6.49 2.10 -8.70
CA GLU A 131 -6.19 2.07 -10.14
C GLU A 131 -6.85 3.22 -10.93
N LEU A 132 -7.98 3.76 -10.45
CA LEU A 132 -8.57 4.96 -11.01
C LEU A 132 -7.68 6.19 -10.81
N VAL A 133 -6.93 6.27 -9.70
CA VAL A 133 -5.97 7.36 -9.48
C VAL A 133 -4.81 7.25 -10.46
N HIS A 134 -4.25 6.06 -10.68
CA HIS A 134 -3.25 5.87 -11.74
C HIS A 134 -3.77 6.25 -13.12
N ALA A 135 -5.01 5.89 -13.40
CA ALA A 135 -5.64 6.32 -14.64
C ALA A 135 -5.72 7.85 -14.71
N LEU A 136 -6.19 8.53 -13.65
CA LEU A 136 -6.21 9.99 -13.59
C LEU A 136 -4.82 10.60 -13.81
N GLN A 137 -3.80 10.09 -13.14
CA GLN A 137 -2.42 10.55 -13.23
C GLN A 137 -1.89 10.46 -14.66
N SER A 138 -2.22 9.40 -15.40
CA SER A 138 -1.81 9.29 -16.81
C SER A 138 -2.35 10.40 -17.72
N TYR A 139 -3.44 11.07 -17.33
CA TYR A 139 -3.99 12.23 -18.04
C TYR A 139 -3.45 13.56 -17.53
N LEU A 140 -3.21 13.66 -16.21
CA LEU A 140 -2.65 14.87 -15.61
C LEU A 140 -1.16 15.02 -15.93
N TYR A 141 -0.47 13.90 -16.13
CA TYR A 141 0.98 13.81 -16.27
C TYR A 141 1.37 12.95 -17.50
N PRO A 142 1.11 13.43 -18.72
CA PRO A 142 1.19 12.62 -19.93
C PRO A 142 2.60 12.12 -20.28
N GLU A 143 3.67 12.80 -19.84
CA GLU A 143 5.06 12.35 -20.07
C GLU A 143 5.34 10.97 -19.45
N TYR A 144 4.61 10.62 -18.40
CA TYR A 144 4.74 9.35 -17.69
C TYR A 144 3.77 8.27 -18.19
N SER A 145 2.91 8.60 -19.14
CA SER A 145 1.80 7.75 -19.58
C SER A 145 2.19 6.75 -20.68
N VAL A 146 3.28 6.96 -21.43
CA VAL A 146 3.40 6.37 -22.78
C VAL A 146 4.24 5.08 -22.86
N SER A 147 5.08 4.70 -21.88
CA SER A 147 5.89 3.47 -22.03
C SER A 147 6.44 2.80 -20.77
N THR A 148 6.12 3.28 -19.58
CA THR A 148 6.95 3.05 -18.37
C THR A 148 6.39 1.97 -17.44
N ALA A 149 5.07 1.92 -17.26
CA ALA A 149 4.40 0.91 -16.42
C ALA A 149 4.51 -0.51 -16.97
N ASP A 150 4.27 -0.68 -18.26
CA ASP A 150 4.30 -2.01 -18.89
C ASP A 150 5.74 -2.56 -19.00
N SER A 151 6.75 -1.67 -19.16
CA SER A 151 8.17 -2.04 -19.18
C SER A 151 8.75 -2.33 -17.80
N ALA A 152 8.40 -1.55 -16.76
CA ALA A 152 8.76 -1.84 -15.37
C ALA A 152 8.23 -3.22 -14.95
N ARG A 153 6.99 -3.53 -15.32
CA ARG A 153 6.38 -4.84 -15.07
C ARG A 153 7.05 -5.97 -15.83
N GLU A 154 7.34 -5.78 -17.12
CA GLU A 154 8.06 -6.80 -17.90
C GLU A 154 9.44 -7.09 -17.29
N THR A 155 10.10 -6.06 -16.76
CA THR A 155 11.36 -6.18 -16.03
C THR A 155 11.18 -6.92 -14.71
N ALA A 156 10.15 -6.62 -13.91
CA ALA A 156 9.86 -7.33 -12.65
C ALA A 156 9.56 -8.82 -12.87
N ILE A 157 8.84 -9.16 -13.95
CA ILE A 157 8.53 -10.55 -14.33
C ILE A 157 9.80 -11.29 -14.78
N LYS A 158 10.69 -10.62 -15.51
CA LYS A 158 11.94 -11.23 -16.02
C LYS A 158 13.06 -11.31 -14.96
N GLY A 159 13.14 -10.36 -14.04
CA GLY A 159 14.17 -10.27 -13.00
C GLY A 159 14.03 -11.32 -11.90
N LYS A 160 12.81 -11.80 -11.63
CA LYS A 160 12.59 -12.98 -10.78
C LYS A 160 12.85 -14.24 -11.60
N GLY A 161 14.12 -14.69 -11.62
CA GLY A 161 14.47 -16.05 -12.01
C GLY A 161 13.50 -17.05 -11.35
N THR A 162 13.21 -18.17 -12.03
CA THR A 162 12.09 -19.11 -11.84
C THR A 162 11.88 -19.75 -10.45
N GLY A 163 12.38 -19.16 -9.35
CA GLY A 163 11.99 -19.47 -7.99
C GLY A 163 10.48 -19.33 -7.84
N LYS A 164 9.78 -20.46 -7.70
CA LYS A 164 8.36 -20.49 -7.35
C LYS A 164 8.16 -19.73 -6.04
N VAL A 165 7.70 -18.49 -6.12
CA VAL A 165 7.22 -17.74 -4.96
C VAL A 165 5.86 -18.34 -4.58
N ASN A 166 5.89 -19.37 -3.74
CA ASN A 166 4.70 -19.90 -3.07
C ASN A 166 4.36 -18.99 -1.88
N ALA A 167 4.09 -17.71 -2.14
CA ALA A 167 3.47 -16.85 -1.13
C ALA A 167 1.97 -17.18 -1.11
N ALA A 168 1.59 -18.16 -0.29
CA ALA A 168 0.22 -18.23 0.18
C ALA A 168 -0.01 -17.01 1.09
N PRO A 169 -1.08 -16.21 0.89
CA PRO A 169 -1.40 -15.15 1.85
C PRO A 169 -1.57 -15.78 3.23
N SER A 170 -0.76 -15.33 4.19
CA SER A 170 -0.76 -15.83 5.56
C SER A 170 -2.06 -15.37 6.24
N PRO A 171 -2.96 -16.27 6.66
CA PRO A 171 -4.31 -15.93 7.11
C PRO A 171 -4.40 -15.20 8.47
N ASN A 172 -3.28 -14.73 9.04
CA ASN A 172 -3.21 -14.16 10.40
C ASN A 172 -2.53 -12.77 10.46
N PHE A 173 -2.48 -12.02 9.36
CA PHE A 173 -1.76 -10.74 9.26
C PHE A 173 -2.23 -9.70 10.29
N ILE A 174 -3.52 -9.68 10.64
CA ILE A 174 -4.11 -8.77 11.63
C ILE A 174 -3.61 -9.04 13.07
N SER A 175 -3.24 -10.29 13.39
CA SER A 175 -2.63 -10.60 14.71
C SER A 175 -1.15 -10.21 14.80
N THR A 176 -0.52 -9.93 13.65
CA THR A 176 0.89 -9.48 13.53
C THR A 176 1.04 -7.98 13.32
N PHE A 177 -0.04 -7.17 13.35
CA PHE A 177 0.06 -5.71 13.51
C PHE A 177 0.50 -5.35 14.94
N SER A 178 1.71 -5.75 15.32
CA SER A 178 2.53 -4.94 16.21
C SER A 178 3.30 -4.05 15.23
N ILE A 179 2.91 -2.77 15.10
CA ILE A 179 3.66 -1.84 14.23
C ILE A 179 5.07 -1.74 14.79
N SER A 180 5.96 -2.40 14.08
CA SER A 180 7.36 -2.13 14.10
C SER A 180 7.61 -0.87 13.28
N LEU A 181 8.03 0.19 13.96
CA LEU A 181 8.55 1.39 13.32
C LEU A 181 10.06 1.16 13.14
N PRO A 182 10.62 1.29 11.93
CA PRO A 182 12.05 1.15 11.74
C PRO A 182 12.80 2.29 12.44
N VAL A 183 13.81 1.95 13.25
CA VAL A 183 14.86 2.89 13.69
C VAL A 183 15.98 2.80 12.64
N ILE A 184 16.16 3.87 11.86
CA ILE A 184 17.15 3.93 10.80
C ILE A 184 18.53 4.26 11.40
N SER A 185 19.47 3.31 11.29
CA SER A 185 20.90 3.61 11.25
C SER A 185 21.53 2.79 10.13
N GLY A 186 22.11 3.45 9.13
CA GLY A 186 22.79 2.75 8.05
C GLY A 186 23.32 3.69 6.97
N GLN A 187 24.60 4.02 7.09
CA GLN A 187 25.43 4.62 6.06
C GLN A 187 25.84 3.51 5.08
N THR A 188 25.63 3.68 3.78
CA THR A 188 26.15 2.76 2.76
C THR A 188 26.87 3.55 1.66
N ASP A 189 28.16 3.25 1.50
CA ASP A 189 28.95 3.62 0.34
C ASP A 189 28.46 2.84 -0.89
N ALA A 190 27.99 3.55 -1.91
CA ALA A 190 27.59 2.98 -3.18
C ALA A 190 28.65 3.30 -4.25
N THR A 191 29.37 2.26 -4.69
CA THR A 191 30.24 2.31 -5.88
C THR A 191 29.43 1.81 -7.07
N LEU A 192 28.95 2.74 -7.90
CA LEU A 192 28.21 2.45 -9.14
C LEU A 192 29.18 2.18 -10.30
N ALA A 193 29.11 0.96 -10.87
CA ALA A 193 29.75 0.64 -12.14
C ALA A 193 28.84 1.06 -13.29
N VAL A 194 29.32 1.99 -14.12
CA VAL A 194 28.62 2.49 -15.32
C VAL A 194 28.92 1.57 -16.50
N ALA A 195 27.93 0.81 -16.95
CA ALA A 195 27.96 0.09 -18.22
C ALA A 195 27.31 0.98 -19.30
N SER A 196 28.09 1.40 -20.30
CA SER A 196 27.64 2.21 -21.43
C SER A 196 27.09 1.34 -22.56
N GLY A 197 25.81 1.00 -22.48
CA GLY A 197 25.02 0.49 -23.60
C GLY A 197 23.82 1.39 -23.79
N SER A 198 23.63 1.95 -24.99
CA SER A 198 22.49 2.81 -25.34
C SER A 198 21.20 2.01 -25.53
N GLU A 199 20.77 1.30 -24.49
CA GLU A 199 19.39 0.84 -24.38
C GLU A 199 18.53 2.07 -24.07
N GLY A 200 17.48 2.29 -24.87
CA GLY A 200 16.63 3.49 -24.77
C GLY A 200 16.20 3.71 -23.33
N ALA A 201 16.52 4.88 -22.79
CA ALA A 201 16.27 5.22 -21.40
C ALA A 201 14.79 4.95 -21.08
N VAL A 202 14.54 3.86 -20.34
CA VAL A 202 13.20 3.56 -19.83
C VAL A 202 12.89 4.70 -18.88
N SER A 203 11.93 5.55 -19.24
CA SER A 203 11.41 6.56 -18.33
C SER A 203 10.88 5.83 -17.11
N ALA A 204 11.40 6.13 -15.92
CA ALA A 204 10.94 5.54 -14.68
C ALA A 204 9.60 6.17 -14.27
N ILE A 205 8.74 5.40 -13.61
CA ILE A 205 7.48 5.92 -13.06
C ILE A 205 7.80 6.68 -11.77
N PRO A 206 7.26 7.90 -11.56
CA PRO A 206 7.42 8.62 -10.31
C PRO A 206 6.86 7.81 -9.15
N LEU A 207 7.69 7.51 -8.15
CA LEU A 207 7.25 6.82 -6.93
C LEU A 207 6.07 7.56 -6.26
N GLU A 208 6.07 8.87 -6.38
CA GLU A 208 5.03 9.77 -5.91
C GLU A 208 3.64 9.43 -6.44
N PHE A 209 3.51 8.84 -7.62
CA PHE A 209 2.20 8.45 -8.12
C PHE A 209 1.54 7.38 -7.26
N GLU A 210 2.34 6.45 -6.73
CA GLU A 210 1.87 5.46 -5.76
C GLU A 210 1.37 6.15 -4.48
N TYR A 211 2.08 7.15 -3.97
CA TYR A 211 1.67 7.87 -2.76
C TYR A 211 0.26 8.48 -2.91
N GLU A 212 -0.04 9.16 -4.01
CA GLU A 212 -1.38 9.75 -4.21
C GLU A 212 -2.47 8.67 -4.34
N ALA A 213 -2.18 7.57 -5.05
CA ALA A 213 -3.13 6.46 -5.20
C ALA A 213 -3.48 5.83 -3.84
N TYR A 214 -2.46 5.53 -3.05
CA TYR A 214 -2.57 4.99 -1.70
C TYR A 214 -3.24 5.95 -0.71
N PHE A 215 -2.91 7.24 -0.72
CA PHE A 215 -3.60 8.22 0.12
C PHE A 215 -5.09 8.30 -0.19
N THR A 216 -5.45 8.33 -1.47
CA THR A 216 -6.86 8.41 -1.89
C THR A 216 -7.61 7.12 -1.53
N GLU A 217 -6.99 5.96 -1.72
CA GLU A 217 -7.51 4.65 -1.30
C GLU A 217 -7.80 4.60 0.21
N ASP A 218 -6.88 5.10 1.03
CA ASP A 218 -7.01 5.04 2.48
C ASP A 218 -8.04 6.02 3.03
N LEU A 219 -8.13 7.23 2.47
CA LEU A 219 -9.20 8.19 2.76
C LEU A 219 -10.58 7.58 2.42
N TYR A 220 -10.70 6.93 1.27
CA TYR A 220 -11.93 6.22 0.88
C TYR A 220 -12.24 5.05 1.82
N THR A 221 -11.23 4.27 2.19
CA THR A 221 -11.35 3.10 3.06
C THR A 221 -11.82 3.50 4.46
N HIS A 222 -11.35 4.63 5.00
CA HIS A 222 -11.85 5.18 6.26
C HIS A 222 -13.36 5.43 6.24
N GLU A 223 -13.83 6.16 5.23
CA GLU A 223 -15.26 6.48 5.08
C GLU A 223 -16.10 5.21 4.86
N LYS A 224 -15.58 4.24 4.10
CA LYS A 224 -16.21 2.92 3.94
C LYS A 224 -16.36 2.19 5.27
N MET A 225 -15.32 2.18 6.11
CA MET A 225 -15.35 1.51 7.41
C MET A 225 -16.26 2.22 8.41
N LYS A 226 -16.33 3.56 8.38
CA LYS A 226 -17.32 4.34 9.16
C LYS A 226 -18.76 3.97 8.83
N ARG A 227 -19.07 3.69 7.55
CA ARG A 227 -20.40 3.18 7.15
C ARG A 227 -20.65 1.72 7.54
N SER A 228 -19.59 0.95 7.75
CA SER A 228 -19.67 -0.46 8.12
C SER A 228 -18.86 -0.79 9.38
N PRO A 229 -19.12 -0.21 10.57
CA PRO A 229 -18.30 -0.44 11.76
C PRO A 229 -18.26 -1.90 12.18
N LYS A 230 -19.33 -2.66 11.89
CA LYS A 230 -19.39 -4.11 12.12
C LYS A 230 -18.35 -4.88 11.32
N LEU A 231 -18.07 -4.46 10.07
CA LEU A 231 -17.05 -5.08 9.24
C LEU A 231 -15.67 -4.82 9.84
N LEU A 232 -15.37 -3.57 10.18
CA LEU A 232 -14.10 -3.22 10.84
C LEU A 232 -13.87 -4.05 12.11
N LYS A 233 -14.87 -4.10 13.01
CA LYS A 233 -14.80 -4.90 14.24
C LYS A 233 -14.56 -6.38 13.96
N ALA A 234 -15.28 -6.95 12.98
CA ALA A 234 -15.13 -8.35 12.61
C ALA A 234 -13.72 -8.64 12.05
N VAL A 235 -13.14 -7.71 11.30
CA VAL A 235 -11.76 -7.83 10.81
C VAL A 235 -10.77 -7.73 11.97
N ILE A 236 -10.88 -6.70 12.82
CA ILE A 236 -9.99 -6.50 13.98
C ILE A 236 -10.03 -7.68 14.95
N SER A 237 -11.19 -8.30 15.14
CA SER A 237 -11.36 -9.47 16.01
C SER A 237 -10.92 -10.79 15.36
N GLY A 238 -10.54 -10.77 14.08
CA GLY A 238 -10.27 -11.98 13.28
C GLY A 238 -11.50 -12.83 12.97
N ALA A 239 -12.71 -12.32 13.21
CA ALA A 239 -13.96 -13.03 12.90
C ALA A 239 -14.31 -12.98 11.39
N TYR A 240 -13.66 -12.10 10.65
CA TYR A 240 -13.81 -11.96 9.21
C TYR A 240 -12.46 -11.71 8.55
N TYR A 241 -12.29 -12.31 7.37
CA TYR A 241 -11.10 -12.19 6.55
C TYR A 241 -11.49 -12.24 5.06
N ASP A 242 -11.00 -11.27 4.29
CA ASP A 242 -10.89 -11.37 2.84
C ASP A 242 -9.71 -10.54 2.37
N LEU A 243 -9.07 -10.98 1.28
CA LEU A 243 -7.82 -10.42 0.78
C LEU A 243 -7.93 -8.92 0.41
N TYR A 244 -9.07 -8.48 -0.13
CA TYR A 244 -9.22 -7.09 -0.57
C TYR A 244 -9.43 -6.15 0.61
N THR A 245 -10.29 -6.53 1.56
CA THR A 245 -10.50 -5.77 2.79
C THR A 245 -9.24 -5.75 3.64
N GLU A 246 -8.50 -6.86 3.73
CA GLU A 246 -7.21 -6.92 4.42
C GLU A 246 -6.18 -5.96 3.81
N ASN A 247 -6.00 -6.00 2.48
CA ASN A 247 -5.07 -5.11 1.78
C ASN A 247 -5.37 -3.63 2.07
N ALA A 248 -6.64 -3.24 1.90
CA ALA A 248 -7.07 -1.86 2.13
C ALA A 248 -6.89 -1.42 3.60
N LEU A 249 -7.24 -2.29 4.56
CA LEU A 249 -7.11 -1.96 5.99
C LEU A 249 -5.65 -1.88 6.45
N GLY A 250 -4.77 -2.71 5.88
CA GLY A 250 -3.35 -2.67 6.22
C GLY A 250 -2.66 -1.39 5.74
N SER A 251 -3.07 -0.87 4.58
CA SER A 251 -2.64 0.44 4.12
C SER A 251 -3.18 1.55 5.03
N TYR A 252 -4.50 1.57 5.19
CA TYR A 252 -5.24 2.54 6.00
C TYR A 252 -4.69 2.69 7.43
N LEU A 253 -4.41 1.58 8.12
CA LEU A 253 -3.88 1.62 9.47
C LEU A 253 -2.48 2.24 9.53
N THR A 254 -1.57 1.84 8.62
CA THR A 254 -0.20 2.38 8.60
C THR A 254 -0.19 3.88 8.29
N LEU A 255 -0.98 4.36 7.32
CA LEU A 255 -1.10 5.79 7.03
C LEU A 255 -1.61 6.58 8.23
N SER A 256 -2.59 6.01 8.95
CA SER A 256 -3.18 6.65 10.12
C SER A 256 -2.16 6.82 11.25
N LEU A 257 -1.22 5.89 11.40
CA LEU A 257 -0.27 5.84 12.52
C LEU A 257 1.01 6.65 12.28
N ASP A 258 1.65 6.44 11.14
CA ASP A 258 2.95 7.05 10.84
C ASP A 258 3.09 7.27 9.31
N PRO A 259 2.97 8.52 8.84
CA PRO A 259 3.06 8.83 7.42
C PRO A 259 4.47 8.66 6.86
N ALA A 260 5.51 8.74 7.69
CA ALA A 260 6.88 8.54 7.25
C ALA A 260 7.16 7.05 7.03
N ALA A 261 6.81 6.20 8.01
CA ALA A 261 6.90 4.75 7.86
C ALA A 261 6.02 4.24 6.70
N TYR A 262 4.87 4.87 6.49
CA TYR A 262 3.99 4.57 5.36
C TYR A 262 4.65 4.84 4.01
N ARG A 263 5.26 6.02 3.81
CA ARG A 263 5.99 6.36 2.59
C ARG A 263 7.17 5.42 2.35
N GLU A 264 7.92 5.11 3.40
CA GLU A 264 9.07 4.21 3.29
C GLU A 264 8.65 2.80 2.88
N ARG A 265 7.52 2.30 3.39
CA ARG A 265 6.97 1.01 2.95
C ARG A 265 6.61 1.02 1.47
N ILE A 266 6.00 2.10 0.98
CA ILE A 266 5.69 2.25 -0.46
C ILE A 266 7.00 2.33 -1.25
N ARG A 267 7.97 3.14 -0.80
CA ARG A 267 9.30 3.24 -1.43
C ARG A 267 9.96 1.87 -1.56
N LYS A 268 10.13 1.13 -0.46
CA LYS A 268 10.72 -0.21 -0.44
C LYS A 268 10.01 -1.17 -1.40
N LYS A 269 8.67 -1.16 -1.42
CA LYS A 269 7.90 -2.02 -2.33
C LYS A 269 8.17 -1.70 -3.80
N TYR A 270 8.15 -0.42 -4.17
CA TYR A 270 8.16 -0.05 -5.60
C TYR A 270 9.56 0.18 -6.16
N GLU A 271 10.46 0.79 -5.39
CA GLU A 271 11.87 0.96 -5.80
C GLU A 271 12.65 -0.34 -5.63
N ASP A 272 12.59 -0.98 -4.46
CA ASP A 272 13.50 -2.08 -4.12
C ASP A 272 12.97 -3.44 -4.64
N GLU A 273 11.66 -3.71 -4.56
CA GLU A 273 11.09 -5.03 -4.88
C GLU A 273 10.48 -5.16 -6.29
N VAL A 274 9.75 -4.14 -6.74
CA VAL A 274 9.14 -4.12 -8.08
C VAL A 274 10.14 -3.61 -9.11
N GLY A 275 10.87 -2.53 -8.78
CA GLY A 275 11.79 -1.85 -9.69
C GLY A 275 11.07 -1.01 -10.75
N GLY A 276 11.81 -0.12 -11.41
CA GLY A 276 11.29 0.76 -12.47
C GLY A 276 10.57 2.02 -11.97
N TYR A 277 10.61 2.26 -10.65
CA TYR A 277 10.15 3.49 -10.02
C TYR A 277 11.34 4.35 -9.61
N LEU A 278 11.15 5.66 -9.63
CA LEU A 278 12.18 6.64 -9.31
C LEU A 278 11.51 7.89 -8.74
N GLY A 279 12.12 8.54 -7.75
CA GLY A 279 11.61 9.82 -7.23
C GLY A 279 11.69 10.96 -8.25
N PHE A 280 10.87 12.01 -8.09
CA PHE A 280 10.89 13.18 -8.97
C PHE A 280 12.25 13.89 -9.00
N GLU A 281 12.97 13.94 -7.89
CA GLU A 281 14.33 14.51 -7.80
C GLU A 281 15.29 13.81 -8.76
N GLU A 282 15.31 12.48 -8.71
CA GLU A 282 16.18 11.67 -9.55
C GLU A 282 15.73 11.74 -11.02
N ALA A 283 14.43 11.69 -11.29
CA ALA A 283 13.88 11.84 -12.64
C ALA A 283 14.29 13.17 -13.28
N GLU A 284 14.27 14.26 -12.50
CA GLU A 284 14.72 15.58 -12.94
C GLU A 284 16.22 15.59 -13.25
N ILE A 285 17.05 14.92 -12.45
CA ILE A 285 18.49 14.79 -12.70
C ILE A 285 18.74 14.05 -14.02
N TYR A 286 18.09 12.90 -14.23
CA TYR A 286 18.23 12.16 -15.48
C TYR A 286 17.81 12.99 -16.69
N LYS A 287 16.69 13.70 -16.58
CA LYS A 287 16.18 14.51 -17.69
C LYS A 287 17.09 15.73 -17.96
N LYS A 288 17.65 16.36 -16.92
CA LYS A 288 18.68 17.42 -17.09
C LYS A 288 19.91 16.92 -17.84
N ASN A 289 20.37 15.71 -17.53
CA ASN A 289 21.50 15.10 -18.24
C ASN A 289 21.14 14.82 -19.72
N SER A 290 19.95 14.26 -19.97
CA SER A 290 19.45 14.03 -21.33
C SER A 290 19.37 15.31 -22.17
N VAL A 291 18.96 16.44 -21.58
CA VAL A 291 18.99 17.76 -22.23
C VAL A 291 20.42 18.18 -22.60
N GLN A 292 21.41 17.94 -21.73
CA GLN A 292 22.81 18.25 -22.06
C GLN A 292 23.34 17.37 -23.19
N ASP A 293 23.00 16.08 -23.20
CA ASP A 293 23.39 15.16 -24.26
C ASP A 293 22.75 15.55 -25.60
N ALA A 294 21.45 15.82 -25.60
CA ALA A 294 20.73 16.29 -26.77
C ALA A 294 21.30 17.61 -27.31
N LYS A 295 21.74 18.51 -26.41
CA LYS A 295 22.44 19.74 -26.79
C LYS A 295 23.75 19.44 -27.52
N ILE A 296 24.61 18.58 -26.97
CA ILE A 296 25.88 18.20 -27.60
C ILE A 296 25.64 17.55 -28.98
N LEU A 297 24.69 16.60 -29.06
CA LEU A 297 24.34 15.91 -30.29
C LEU A 297 23.73 16.86 -31.33
N SER A 298 22.93 17.85 -30.90
CA SER A 298 22.35 18.84 -31.80
C SER A 298 23.43 19.72 -32.46
N TYR A 299 24.48 20.10 -31.70
CA TYR A 299 25.62 20.83 -32.25
C TYR A 299 26.44 19.98 -33.22
N ALA A 300 26.63 18.70 -32.93
CA ALA A 300 27.39 17.79 -33.78
C ALA A 300 26.65 17.42 -35.09
N SER A 301 25.32 17.23 -35.02
CA SER A 301 24.52 16.69 -36.12
C SER A 301 23.69 17.73 -36.87
N GLY A 302 23.55 18.95 -36.33
CA GLY A 302 22.64 19.98 -36.84
C GLY A 302 21.16 19.74 -36.53
N ARG A 303 20.82 18.69 -35.77
CA ARG A 303 19.43 18.34 -35.41
C ARG A 303 18.97 19.09 -34.16
N LEU A 304 18.56 20.35 -34.35
CA LEU A 304 18.09 21.19 -33.24
C LEU A 304 16.78 20.69 -32.60
N GLY A 305 15.97 19.94 -33.35
CA GLY A 305 14.67 19.44 -32.89
C GLY A 305 14.76 18.58 -31.63
N ASP A 306 15.76 17.70 -31.53
CA ASP A 306 15.92 16.79 -30.40
C ASP A 306 16.22 17.56 -29.10
N TYR A 307 17.07 18.58 -29.18
CA TYR A 307 17.36 19.46 -28.03
C TYR A 307 16.15 20.28 -27.59
N ILE A 308 15.37 20.82 -28.54
CA ILE A 308 14.13 21.55 -28.23
C ILE A 308 13.12 20.61 -27.55
N GLY A 309 12.97 19.39 -28.07
CA GLY A 309 12.08 18.37 -27.51
C GLY A 309 12.43 18.03 -26.07
N GLU A 310 13.69 17.68 -25.79
CA GLU A 310 14.11 17.35 -24.42
C GLU A 310 13.99 18.54 -23.46
N THR A 311 14.26 19.76 -23.93
CA THR A 311 14.09 20.97 -23.12
C THR A 311 12.63 21.19 -22.74
N ALA A 312 11.71 20.99 -23.68
CA ALA A 312 10.27 21.08 -23.41
C ALA A 312 9.81 19.99 -22.44
N ALA A 313 10.29 18.75 -22.60
CA ALA A 313 10.01 17.65 -21.67
C ALA A 313 10.52 17.93 -20.25
N LEU A 314 11.72 18.50 -20.09
CA LEU A 314 12.24 18.93 -18.78
C LEU A 314 11.36 20.02 -18.15
N ALA A 315 10.95 21.03 -18.93
CA ALA A 315 10.09 22.09 -18.43
C ALA A 315 8.72 21.55 -17.97
N LEU A 316 8.15 20.60 -18.72
CA LEU A 316 6.91 19.93 -18.34
C LEU A 316 7.10 19.12 -17.05
N LEU A 317 8.14 18.29 -16.95
CA LEU A 317 8.50 17.56 -15.74
C LEU A 317 8.57 18.46 -14.50
N GLN A 318 9.22 19.63 -14.62
CA GLN A 318 9.34 20.57 -13.51
C GLN A 318 7.98 21.16 -13.09
N LEU A 319 7.07 21.40 -14.04
CA LEU A 319 5.69 21.82 -13.75
C LEU A 319 4.90 20.71 -13.04
N GLU A 320 5.04 19.46 -13.49
CA GLU A 320 4.38 18.30 -12.90
C GLU A 320 4.89 18.05 -11.47
N LYS A 321 6.22 18.06 -11.26
CA LYS A 321 6.85 17.98 -9.93
C LYS A 321 6.35 19.08 -8.99
N ALA A 322 6.25 20.32 -9.47
CA ALA A 322 5.76 21.43 -8.66
C ALA A 322 4.26 21.28 -8.33
N ALA A 323 3.44 20.79 -9.26
CA ALA A 323 2.03 20.49 -9.01
C ALA A 323 1.86 19.39 -7.98
N TYR A 324 2.64 18.32 -8.08
CA TYR A 324 2.61 17.21 -7.16
C TYR A 324 3.12 17.59 -5.76
N SER A 325 4.18 18.40 -5.68
CA SER A 325 4.69 18.92 -4.40
C SER A 325 3.61 19.71 -3.63
N ARG A 326 2.81 20.52 -4.35
CA ARG A 326 1.66 21.23 -3.75
C ARG A 326 0.58 20.27 -3.27
N TYR A 327 0.34 19.18 -3.99
CA TYR A 327 -0.60 18.14 -3.55
C TYR A 327 -0.13 17.47 -2.25
N LEU A 328 1.15 17.08 -2.16
CA LEU A 328 1.71 16.51 -0.93
C LEU A 328 1.64 17.48 0.24
N GLU A 329 1.97 18.74 0.00
CA GLU A 329 1.88 19.79 1.02
C GLU A 329 0.44 19.96 1.51
N ASP A 330 -0.54 20.06 0.59
CA ASP A 330 -1.96 20.13 0.95
C ASP A 330 -2.41 18.90 1.74
N PHE A 331 -2.01 17.71 1.30
CA PHE A 331 -2.35 16.46 1.96
C PHE A 331 -1.77 16.43 3.38
N TYR A 332 -0.47 16.63 3.56
CA TYR A 332 0.18 16.48 4.86
C TYR A 332 -0.11 17.60 5.84
N LEU A 333 -0.27 18.84 5.35
CA LEU A 333 -0.55 19.97 6.23
C LEU A 333 -2.03 20.13 6.56
N LYS A 334 -2.94 19.73 5.65
CA LYS A 334 -4.37 20.00 5.82
C LYS A 334 -5.25 18.76 5.94
N ARG A 335 -5.01 17.72 5.15
CA ARG A 335 -5.90 16.54 5.08
C ARG A 335 -5.52 15.47 6.11
N TRP A 336 -4.23 15.12 6.18
CA TRP A 336 -3.72 14.03 7.01
C TRP A 336 -3.88 14.27 8.52
N PRO A 337 -3.60 15.46 9.09
CA PRO A 337 -3.69 15.65 10.54
C PRO A 337 -5.10 15.39 11.13
N PRO A 338 -6.20 15.95 10.58
CA PRO A 338 -7.54 15.63 11.06
C PRO A 338 -7.95 14.19 10.72
N PHE A 339 -7.58 13.70 9.53
CA PHE A 339 -7.85 12.31 9.14
C PHE A 339 -7.21 11.30 10.10
N SER A 340 -5.92 11.44 10.39
CA SER A 340 -5.17 10.54 11.28
C SER A 340 -5.80 10.50 12.66
N ALA A 341 -6.12 11.66 13.23
CA ALA A 341 -6.72 11.71 14.57
C ALA A 341 -8.10 11.04 14.61
N GLU A 342 -8.96 11.32 13.63
CA GLU A 342 -10.28 10.68 13.52
C GLU A 342 -10.17 9.17 13.28
N ALA A 343 -9.34 8.76 12.33
CA ALA A 343 -9.11 7.36 11.97
C ALA A 343 -8.60 6.54 13.15
N LEU A 344 -7.58 7.03 13.87
CA LEU A 344 -7.01 6.34 15.02
C LEU A 344 -7.99 6.26 16.18
N LEU A 345 -8.79 7.31 16.43
CA LEU A 345 -9.86 7.26 17.43
C LEU A 345 -10.91 6.21 17.05
N PHE A 346 -11.32 6.16 15.78
CA PHE A 346 -12.30 5.22 15.28
C PHE A 346 -11.82 3.76 15.35
N ILE A 347 -10.62 3.47 14.82
CA ILE A 347 -10.00 2.13 14.89
C ILE A 347 -9.75 1.73 16.34
N GLY A 348 -9.16 2.63 17.13
CA GLY A 348 -8.82 2.35 18.53
C GLY A 348 -10.04 2.05 19.38
N SER A 349 -11.15 2.78 19.16
CA SER A 349 -12.43 2.51 19.83
C SER A 349 -13.00 1.14 19.41
N ALA A 350 -13.00 0.84 18.11
CA ALA A 350 -13.47 -0.45 17.60
C ALA A 350 -12.62 -1.62 18.14
N ALA A 351 -11.30 -1.45 18.22
CA ALA A 351 -10.37 -2.43 18.77
C ALA A 351 -10.59 -2.66 20.27
N LEU A 352 -10.86 -1.60 21.03
CA LEU A 352 -11.16 -1.70 22.47
C LEU A 352 -12.45 -2.51 22.71
N GLU A 353 -13.50 -2.24 21.94
CA GLU A 353 -14.78 -2.97 22.04
C GLU A 353 -14.62 -4.49 21.81
N VAL A 354 -13.77 -4.88 20.87
CA VAL A 354 -13.48 -6.31 20.58
C VAL A 354 -12.32 -6.86 21.40
N LYS A 355 -11.82 -6.11 22.39
CA LYS A 355 -10.73 -6.49 23.31
C LYS A 355 -9.41 -6.81 22.59
N ASN A 356 -9.17 -6.21 21.42
CA ASN A 356 -7.86 -6.20 20.80
C ASN A 356 -7.03 -5.05 21.40
N TYR A 357 -6.59 -5.25 22.64
CA TYR A 357 -5.92 -4.21 23.42
C TYR A 357 -4.61 -3.69 22.80
N PRO A 358 -3.73 -4.52 22.18
CA PRO A 358 -2.54 -3.99 21.52
C PRO A 358 -2.87 -2.95 20.46
N LEU A 359 -3.79 -3.25 19.54
CA LEU A 359 -4.20 -2.31 18.51
C LEU A 359 -4.92 -1.08 19.09
N ALA A 360 -5.80 -1.29 20.09
CA ALA A 360 -6.50 -0.20 20.73
C ALA A 360 -5.54 0.81 21.38
N LEU A 361 -4.53 0.31 22.09
CA LEU A 361 -3.52 1.11 22.78
C LEU A 361 -2.62 1.85 21.80
N ASP A 362 -2.12 1.18 20.76
CA ASP A 362 -1.29 1.81 19.73
C ASP A 362 -2.05 2.95 19.04
N CYS A 363 -3.31 2.70 18.64
CA CYS A 363 -4.13 3.72 17.98
C CYS A 363 -4.45 4.90 18.90
N LEU A 364 -4.97 4.63 20.11
CA LEU A 364 -5.41 5.70 21.02
C LEU A 364 -4.23 6.52 21.57
N ALA A 365 -3.06 5.92 21.78
CA ALA A 365 -1.88 6.63 22.22
C ALA A 365 -1.31 7.56 21.13
N VAL A 366 -1.27 7.09 19.88
CA VAL A 366 -0.85 7.93 18.74
C VAL A 366 -1.88 9.03 18.47
N ALA A 367 -3.16 8.72 18.60
CA ALA A 367 -4.21 9.73 18.50
C ALA A 367 -4.05 10.84 19.55
N ASP A 368 -3.80 10.50 20.82
CA ASP A 368 -3.58 11.49 21.91
C ASP A 368 -2.39 12.41 21.57
N GLU A 369 -1.28 11.83 21.09
CA GLU A 369 -0.11 12.59 20.67
C GLU A 369 -0.40 13.51 19.47
N ASN A 370 -1.14 13.00 18.47
CA ASN A 370 -1.46 13.75 17.25
C ASN A 370 -2.53 14.81 17.50
N ALA A 371 -3.47 14.60 18.43
CA ALA A 371 -4.59 15.50 18.67
C ALA A 371 -4.15 16.94 18.99
N VAL A 372 -3.04 17.09 19.72
CA VAL A 372 -2.45 18.40 20.02
C VAL A 372 -1.84 19.02 18.76
N LYS A 373 -1.10 18.23 17.97
CA LYS A 373 -0.43 18.67 16.74
C LYS A 373 -1.43 19.04 15.63
N SER A 374 -2.55 18.31 15.57
CA SER A 374 -3.61 18.47 14.57
C SER A 374 -4.60 19.59 14.89
N GLY A 375 -4.49 20.23 16.06
CA GLY A 375 -5.38 21.32 16.45
C GLY A 375 -6.84 20.88 16.69
N LEU A 376 -7.06 19.66 17.19
CA LEU A 376 -8.42 19.20 17.51
C LEU A 376 -9.08 20.09 18.58
N PRO A 377 -10.42 20.22 18.57
CA PRO A 377 -11.15 20.90 19.66
C PRO A 377 -10.79 20.34 21.04
N LEU A 378 -10.72 21.21 22.06
CA LEU A 378 -10.24 20.82 23.40
C LEU A 378 -11.11 19.72 24.05
N ASP A 379 -12.42 19.76 23.85
CA ASP A 379 -13.36 18.74 24.31
C ASP A 379 -13.12 17.37 23.65
N GLU A 380 -12.82 17.35 22.35
CA GLU A 380 -12.41 16.14 21.64
C GLU A 380 -11.07 15.60 22.16
N GLN A 381 -10.09 16.49 22.39
CA GLN A 381 -8.81 16.10 22.99
C GLN A 381 -8.99 15.47 24.38
N LEU A 382 -9.84 16.06 25.24
CA LEU A 382 -10.12 15.55 26.58
C LEU A 382 -10.85 14.20 26.54
N SER A 383 -11.81 14.05 25.62
CA SER A 383 -12.51 12.78 25.36
C SER A 383 -11.53 11.69 24.94
N LEU A 384 -10.61 12.00 24.03
CA LEU A 384 -9.58 11.08 23.57
C LEU A 384 -8.61 10.69 24.69
N LYS A 385 -8.12 11.65 25.47
CA LYS A 385 -7.26 11.41 26.65
C LYS A 385 -7.92 10.49 27.67
N THR A 386 -9.22 10.69 27.90
CA THR A 386 -10.03 9.86 28.79
C THR A 386 -10.15 8.44 28.25
N LYS A 387 -10.48 8.27 26.97
CA LYS A 387 -10.55 6.96 26.32
C LYS A 387 -9.21 6.22 26.34
N GLY A 388 -8.10 6.90 26.06
CA GLY A 388 -6.76 6.33 26.15
C GLY A 388 -6.41 5.86 27.57
N ALA A 389 -6.77 6.65 28.59
CA ALA A 389 -6.58 6.26 29.98
C ALA A 389 -7.42 5.02 30.36
N LEU A 390 -8.69 4.98 29.95
CA LEU A 390 -9.57 3.83 30.17
C LEU A 390 -9.03 2.58 29.46
N ALA A 391 -8.56 2.71 28.22
CA ALA A 391 -7.97 1.59 27.48
C ALA A 391 -6.74 1.00 28.20
N ILE A 392 -5.87 1.84 28.78
CA ILE A 392 -4.72 1.38 29.58
C ILE A 392 -5.19 0.61 30.82
N LEU A 393 -6.19 1.13 31.53
CA LEU A 393 -6.72 0.48 32.74
C LEU A 393 -7.37 -0.87 32.39
N GLU A 394 -8.24 -0.89 31.39
CA GLU A 394 -8.92 -2.10 30.92
C GLU A 394 -7.93 -3.16 30.41
N ALA A 395 -6.93 -2.77 29.62
CA ALA A 395 -5.88 -3.68 29.16
C ALA A 395 -5.10 -4.25 30.34
N ALA A 396 -4.81 -3.42 31.36
CA ALA A 396 -4.11 -3.88 32.55
C ALA A 396 -4.94 -4.84 33.41
N ASP A 397 -6.25 -4.63 33.53
CA ASP A 397 -7.15 -5.56 34.20
C ASP A 397 -7.24 -6.88 33.43
N PHE A 398 -7.36 -6.80 32.10
CA PHE A 398 -7.37 -7.98 31.23
C PHE A 398 -6.08 -8.81 31.35
N ILE A 399 -4.90 -8.17 31.31
CA ILE A 399 -3.62 -8.86 31.49
C ILE A 399 -3.56 -9.51 32.88
N ARG A 400 -3.92 -8.79 33.95
CA ARG A 400 -3.93 -9.35 35.32
C ARG A 400 -4.77 -10.62 35.40
N ASP A 401 -5.98 -10.59 34.84
CA ASP A 401 -6.95 -11.66 35.00
C ASP A 401 -6.71 -12.84 34.06
N ARG A 402 -6.04 -12.61 32.91
CA ARG A 402 -5.86 -13.61 31.85
C ARG A 402 -4.41 -14.05 31.64
N ALA A 403 -3.42 -13.42 32.26
CA ALA A 403 -2.00 -13.71 32.01
C ALA A 403 -1.63 -15.20 32.12
N LYS A 404 -2.25 -15.94 33.05
CA LYS A 404 -1.99 -17.38 33.24
C LYS A 404 -2.40 -18.25 32.03
N ASN A 405 -3.33 -17.76 31.22
CA ASN A 405 -3.88 -18.46 30.06
C ASN A 405 -3.33 -17.93 28.73
N MET A 406 -2.47 -16.91 28.76
CA MET A 406 -1.86 -16.35 27.56
C MET A 406 -0.57 -17.10 27.22
N SER A 407 -0.30 -17.28 25.93
CA SER A 407 1.03 -17.68 25.48
C SER A 407 2.04 -16.57 25.80
N LEU A 408 3.33 -16.92 25.87
CA LEU A 408 4.40 -15.95 26.10
C LEU A 408 4.38 -14.82 25.06
N GLU A 409 4.15 -15.17 23.79
CA GLU A 409 4.01 -14.23 22.68
C GLU A 409 2.87 -13.24 22.94
N ILE A 410 1.66 -13.73 23.20
CA ILE A 410 0.48 -12.88 23.44
C ILE A 410 0.69 -11.99 24.67
N LEU A 411 1.14 -12.56 25.79
CA LEU A 411 1.34 -11.81 27.03
C LEU A 411 2.39 -10.72 26.88
N SER A 412 3.53 -11.02 26.24
CA SER A 412 4.60 -10.04 26.03
C SER A 412 4.16 -8.90 25.12
N GLN A 413 3.38 -9.17 24.06
CA GLN A 413 2.83 -8.11 23.20
C GLN A 413 1.82 -7.22 23.93
N HIS A 414 0.97 -7.77 24.79
CA HIS A 414 0.04 -6.96 25.59
C HIS A 414 0.79 -6.07 26.59
N LEU A 415 1.81 -6.59 27.27
CA LEU A 415 2.65 -5.81 28.19
C LEU A 415 3.41 -4.70 27.45
N LYS A 416 4.01 -5.02 26.29
CA LYS A 416 4.68 -4.06 25.40
C LYS A 416 3.75 -2.94 24.97
N ALA A 417 2.53 -3.26 24.55
CA ALA A 417 1.54 -2.26 24.12
C ALA A 417 1.14 -1.32 25.27
N VAL A 418 0.90 -1.85 26.48
CA VAL A 418 0.62 -1.02 27.67
C VAL A 418 1.79 -0.10 27.99
N GLU A 419 3.03 -0.61 27.97
CA GLU A 419 4.24 0.17 28.23
C GLU A 419 4.43 1.29 27.20
N LYS A 420 4.32 0.97 25.90
CA LYS A 420 4.40 1.96 24.81
C LYS A 420 3.32 3.04 24.95
N ALA A 421 2.08 2.65 25.22
CA ALA A 421 0.99 3.61 25.40
C ALA A 421 1.19 4.50 26.64
N CYS A 422 1.67 3.93 27.75
CA CYS A 422 2.01 4.70 28.95
C CYS A 422 3.12 5.72 28.65
N LEU A 423 4.21 5.30 28.01
CA LEU A 423 5.31 6.18 27.63
C LEU A 423 4.86 7.30 26.68
N LYS A 424 4.20 6.94 25.57
CA LYS A 424 3.75 7.91 24.56
C LYS A 424 2.77 8.93 25.13
N THR A 425 1.96 8.53 26.10
CA THR A 425 0.96 9.39 26.72
C THR A 425 1.40 9.97 28.08
N SER A 426 2.69 9.81 28.45
CA SER A 426 3.27 10.29 29.71
C SER A 426 2.51 9.85 30.97
N ARG A 427 1.96 8.62 30.95
CA ARG A 427 1.26 7.98 32.08
C ARG A 427 2.19 6.95 32.72
N PRO A 428 2.10 6.74 34.05
CA PRO A 428 2.89 5.71 34.72
C PRO A 428 2.44 4.31 34.29
N PHE A 429 3.40 3.40 34.14
CA PHE A 429 3.10 1.99 33.89
C PHE A 429 2.34 1.38 35.09
N PRO A 430 1.27 0.58 34.89
CA PRO A 430 0.50 0.00 36.00
C PRO A 430 1.35 -0.87 36.92
N THR A 431 1.51 -0.46 38.19
CA THR A 431 2.38 -1.12 39.17
C THR A 431 2.07 -2.61 39.36
N ARG A 432 0.80 -2.99 39.30
CA ARG A 432 0.31 -4.38 39.36
C ARG A 432 0.85 -5.29 38.24
N LEU A 433 1.35 -4.73 37.15
CA LEU A 433 1.92 -5.49 36.02
C LEU A 433 3.45 -5.60 36.07
N LEU A 434 4.14 -4.89 36.98
CA LEU A 434 5.61 -4.84 37.03
C LEU A 434 6.22 -6.24 37.19
N ALA A 435 5.71 -7.05 38.12
CA ALA A 435 6.19 -8.41 38.33
C ALA A 435 5.97 -9.32 37.10
N LEU A 436 4.89 -9.11 36.34
CA LEU A 436 4.65 -9.84 35.09
C LEU A 436 5.62 -9.41 34.01
N ARG A 437 5.90 -8.10 33.88
CA ARG A 437 6.88 -7.54 32.95
C ARG A 437 8.28 -8.10 33.22
N GLU A 438 8.78 -7.95 34.45
CA GLU A 438 10.11 -8.41 34.87
C GLU A 438 10.30 -9.92 34.63
N LYS A 439 9.27 -10.72 34.91
CA LYS A 439 9.31 -12.18 34.71
C LYS A 439 9.29 -12.61 33.23
N ASN A 440 8.58 -11.89 32.37
CA ASN A 440 8.28 -12.36 31.01
C ASN A 440 9.13 -11.71 29.91
N TYR A 441 9.62 -10.48 30.09
CA TYR A 441 10.43 -9.80 29.06
C TYR A 441 11.73 -10.54 28.71
N PRO A 442 12.53 -11.05 29.67
CA PRO A 442 13.71 -11.86 29.34
C PRO A 442 13.37 -13.11 28.53
N LYS A 443 12.26 -13.76 28.87
CA LYS A 443 11.79 -14.96 28.16
C LYS A 443 11.34 -14.60 26.74
N ALA A 444 10.65 -13.47 26.58
CA ALA A 444 10.22 -12.98 25.28
C ALA A 444 11.43 -12.65 24.40
N ALA A 445 12.44 -11.94 24.91
CA ALA A 445 13.66 -11.64 24.16
C ALA A 445 14.33 -12.92 23.61
N VAL A 446 14.54 -13.93 24.44
CA VAL A 446 15.10 -15.23 24.00
C VAL A 446 14.21 -15.91 22.95
N TRP A 447 12.90 -15.87 23.14
CA TRP A 447 11.94 -16.46 22.21
C TRP A 447 11.98 -15.76 20.84
N TYR A 448 11.94 -14.43 20.82
CA TYR A 448 11.97 -13.62 19.59
C TYR A 448 13.29 -13.74 18.85
N SER A 449 14.43 -13.76 19.56
CA SER A 449 15.75 -14.01 18.95
C SER A 449 15.80 -15.37 18.23
N LYS A 450 15.31 -16.42 18.90
CA LYS A 450 15.24 -17.76 18.29
C LYS A 450 14.30 -17.79 17.09
N LYS A 451 13.17 -17.09 17.15
CA LYS A 451 12.22 -17.01 16.04
C LYS A 451 12.79 -16.27 14.84
N ALA A 452 13.45 -15.14 15.06
CA ALA A 452 14.13 -14.39 14.01
C ALA A 452 15.16 -15.25 13.25
N GLY A 453 16.00 -16.01 13.98
CA GLY A 453 17.01 -16.88 13.36
C GLY A 453 16.47 -18.11 12.61
N LEU A 454 15.19 -18.45 12.77
CA LEU A 454 14.54 -19.59 12.10
C LEU A 454 13.57 -19.17 10.99
N GLU A 455 13.20 -17.90 10.93
CA GLU A 455 12.20 -17.40 10.00
C GLU A 455 12.84 -17.17 8.62
N LYS A 456 12.13 -17.62 7.58
CA LYS A 456 12.59 -17.51 6.18
C LYS A 456 11.97 -16.33 5.45
N ASP A 457 10.79 -15.93 5.90
CA ASP A 457 10.09 -14.76 5.40
C ASP A 457 10.76 -13.50 5.97
N SER A 458 11.27 -12.61 5.11
CA SER A 458 12.05 -11.45 5.52
C SER A 458 11.27 -10.54 6.46
N ASP A 459 9.99 -10.30 6.17
CA ASP A 459 9.17 -9.35 6.90
C ASP A 459 8.85 -9.89 8.30
N LYS A 460 8.59 -11.20 8.40
CA LYS A 460 8.43 -11.85 9.70
C LYS A 460 9.74 -11.90 10.49
N ALA A 461 10.88 -12.10 9.83
CA ALA A 461 12.19 -12.10 10.48
C ALA A 461 12.53 -10.70 11.02
N GLU A 462 12.23 -9.64 10.27
CA GLU A 462 12.35 -8.24 10.68
C GLU A 462 11.47 -7.97 11.91
N TYR A 463 10.18 -8.34 11.84
CA TYR A 463 9.25 -8.25 12.98
C TYR A 463 9.78 -8.94 14.24
N TYR A 464 10.30 -10.17 14.13
CA TYR A 464 10.85 -10.86 15.30
C TYR A 464 12.11 -10.18 15.82
N SER A 465 12.97 -9.67 14.94
CA SER A 465 14.20 -8.97 15.30
C SER A 465 13.92 -7.67 16.05
N GLU A 466 12.94 -6.89 15.62
CA GLU A 466 12.56 -5.63 16.28
C GLU A 466 11.92 -5.88 17.64
N ASN A 467 11.13 -6.96 17.77
CA ASN A 467 10.61 -7.38 19.06
C ASN A 467 11.72 -7.85 20.01
N PHE A 468 12.69 -8.62 19.50
CA PHE A 468 13.89 -8.96 20.26
C PHE A 468 14.63 -7.72 20.75
N ASN A 469 14.87 -6.74 19.87
CA ASN A 469 15.53 -5.49 20.20
C ASN A 469 14.77 -4.69 21.26
N TYR A 470 13.44 -4.60 21.12
CA TYR A 470 12.58 -3.95 22.11
C TYR A 470 12.71 -4.60 23.49
N PHE A 471 12.48 -5.91 23.59
CA PHE A 471 12.50 -6.61 24.88
C PHE A 471 13.91 -6.62 25.50
N SER A 472 14.96 -6.70 24.67
CA SER A 472 16.35 -6.62 25.15
C SER A 472 16.69 -5.24 25.70
N SER A 473 16.29 -4.18 25.00
CA SER A 473 16.50 -2.80 25.45
C SER A 473 15.73 -2.50 26.75
N ALA A 474 14.49 -3.00 26.86
CA ALA A 474 13.67 -2.82 28.06
C ALA A 474 14.28 -3.46 29.32
N MET A 475 15.06 -4.54 29.18
CA MET A 475 15.81 -5.13 30.30
C MET A 475 16.97 -4.24 30.76
N ASN A 476 17.68 -3.62 29.81
CA ASN A 476 18.85 -2.78 30.11
C ASN A 476 18.44 -1.40 30.64
N GLY A 477 17.29 -0.86 30.20
CA GLY A 477 16.77 0.45 30.62
C GLY A 477 16.10 0.47 32.00
N ALA A 478 15.81 -0.68 32.62
CA ALA A 478 15.14 -0.76 33.92
C ALA A 478 15.93 -0.14 35.09
N GLY A 479 17.17 0.30 34.87
CA GLY A 479 17.97 1.06 35.82
C GLY A 479 17.80 2.59 35.78
N LEU A 480 17.10 3.17 34.79
CA LEU A 480 17.04 4.63 34.57
C LEU A 480 15.71 5.28 34.98
N ALA A 481 14.71 4.52 35.42
CA ALA A 481 13.39 5.03 35.82
C ALA A 481 12.88 4.40 37.13
N ARG A 482 13.77 4.28 38.13
CA ARG A 482 13.38 4.04 39.53
C ARG A 482 13.44 5.32 40.33
#